data_AF-A0A9E0VUZ9-F1
#
_entry.id   AF-A0A9E0VUZ9-F1
#
_cell.length_a   1.000
_cell.length_b   1.000
_cell.length_c   1.000
_cell.angle_alpha   90.00
_cell.angle_beta   90.00
_cell.angle_gamma   90.00
#
_symmetry.space_group_name_H-M   'P 1'
#
loop_
_entity.id
_entity.type
_entity.pdbx_description
1 polymer ?
#
loop_
_entity_poly.entity_id
_entity_poly.type
_entity_poly.pdbx_seq_one_letter_code
_entity_poly.pdbx_strand_id
1 'polypeptide(L)'
;MLEEKTDAMYAYLRNEDIAAFNEGRKNGEPVDLSNAKFRAFDLRGAELSGLDLSGSYFKNTDLRGADLRGCNLDGCSLLNAKISGVYFPPELSAEEIKLSLTQGTRLRMKR
;
A
#
# COMPACT_ATOMS: atom_id res chain seq x y z
N MET A 1 -14.96 -5.35 -15.97
CA MET A 1 -14.16 -6.14 -15.02
C MET A 1 -12.83 -5.41 -14.93
N LEU A 2 -12.47 -4.81 -13.79
CA LEU A 2 -11.15 -4.17 -13.65
C LEU A 2 -10.11 -5.28 -13.54
N GLU A 3 -9.23 -5.38 -14.53
CA GLU A 3 -8.18 -6.40 -14.64
C GLU A 3 -7.26 -6.38 -13.41
N GLU A 4 -6.87 -7.56 -12.93
CA GLU A 4 -5.86 -7.66 -11.87
C GLU A 4 -4.49 -7.37 -12.47
N LYS A 5 -3.66 -6.61 -11.74
CA LYS A 5 -2.27 -6.38 -12.14
C LYS A 5 -1.52 -7.71 -12.23
N THR A 6 -0.70 -7.86 -13.25
CA THR A 6 0.06 -9.09 -13.53
C THR A 6 1.54 -8.84 -13.77
N ASP A 7 2.01 -7.60 -13.61
CA ASP A 7 3.44 -7.28 -13.73
C ASP A 7 4.27 -7.97 -12.64
N ALA A 8 5.57 -8.11 -12.90
CA ALA A 8 6.49 -8.86 -12.04
C ALA A 8 6.55 -8.28 -10.63
N MET A 9 6.58 -6.94 -10.51
CA MET A 9 6.66 -6.25 -9.22
C MET A 9 5.43 -6.53 -8.35
N TYR A 10 4.23 -6.45 -8.93
CA TYR A 10 3.01 -6.85 -8.22
C TYR A 10 2.97 -8.35 -7.90
N ALA A 11 3.46 -9.21 -8.82
CA ALA A 11 3.50 -10.65 -8.61
C ALA A 11 4.40 -11.06 -7.45
N TYR A 12 5.54 -10.39 -7.25
CA TYR A 12 6.40 -10.60 -6.08
C TYR A 12 5.64 -10.35 -4.78
N LEU A 13 4.94 -9.20 -4.69
CA LEU A 13 4.12 -8.89 -3.51
C LEU A 13 2.97 -9.88 -3.29
N ARG A 14 2.31 -10.33 -4.36
CA ARG A 14 1.24 -11.33 -4.28
C ARG A 14 1.71 -12.69 -3.78
N ASN A 15 2.94 -13.05 -4.13
CA ASN A 15 3.56 -14.29 -3.70
C ASN A 15 4.34 -14.11 -2.38
N GLU A 16 4.23 -12.95 -1.74
CA GLU A 16 4.93 -12.58 -0.49
C GLU A 16 6.47 -12.65 -0.61
N ASP A 17 6.99 -12.52 -1.83
CA ASP A 17 8.43 -12.43 -2.12
C ASP A 17 8.92 -10.98 -1.99
N ILE A 18 9.01 -10.54 -0.73
CA ILE A 18 9.42 -9.18 -0.38
C ILE A 18 10.88 -8.91 -0.81
N ALA A 19 11.72 -9.94 -0.81
CA ALA A 19 13.12 -9.81 -1.19
C ALA A 19 13.25 -9.48 -2.69
N ALA A 20 12.55 -10.22 -3.56
CA ALA A 20 12.57 -9.96 -5.00
C ALA A 20 11.94 -8.61 -5.34
N PHE A 21 10.85 -8.22 -4.67
CA PHE A 21 10.28 -6.88 -4.84
C PHE A 21 11.29 -5.78 -4.48
N ASN A 22 11.94 -5.88 -3.31
CA ASN A 22 12.91 -4.88 -2.89
C ASN A 22 14.14 -4.85 -3.82
N GLU A 23 14.59 -6.01 -4.31
CA GLU A 23 15.69 -6.09 -5.28
C GLU A 23 15.33 -5.45 -6.63
N GLY A 24 14.16 -5.76 -7.19
CA GLY A 24 13.67 -5.14 -8.43
C GLY A 24 13.56 -3.62 -8.29
N ARG A 25 13.03 -3.15 -7.15
CA ARG A 25 12.97 -1.72 -6.84
C ARG A 25 14.36 -1.08 -6.79
N LYS A 26 15.32 -1.72 -6.12
CA LYS A 26 16.72 -1.26 -6.04
C LYS A 26 17.38 -1.20 -7.41
N ASN A 27 17.04 -2.11 -8.31
CA ASN A 27 17.54 -2.17 -9.68
C ASN A 27 16.84 -1.16 -10.62
N GLY A 28 15.87 -0.40 -10.11
CA GLY A 28 15.16 0.63 -10.87
C GLY A 28 14.06 0.07 -11.77
N GLU A 29 13.54 -1.13 -11.47
CA GLU A 29 12.38 -1.67 -12.18
C GLU A 29 11.18 -0.73 -12.00
N PRO A 30 10.39 -0.48 -13.06
CA PRO A 30 9.21 0.37 -12.95
C PRO A 30 8.17 -0.29 -12.04
N VAL A 31 7.69 0.46 -11.05
CA VAL A 31 6.70 0.00 -10.07
C VAL A 31 5.42 0.80 -10.20
N ASP A 32 4.34 0.16 -10.65
CA ASP A 32 2.99 0.74 -10.63
C ASP A 32 2.06 -0.10 -9.76
N LEU A 33 1.83 0.41 -8.54
CA LEU A 33 0.94 -0.17 -7.56
C LEU A 33 -0.35 0.64 -7.38
N SER A 34 -0.70 1.53 -8.32
CA SER A 34 -1.97 2.26 -8.31
C SER A 34 -3.15 1.30 -8.58
N ASN A 35 -4.28 1.47 -7.88
CA ASN A 35 -5.48 0.63 -7.97
C ASN A 35 -5.24 -0.87 -7.69
N ALA A 36 -4.11 -1.22 -7.08
CA ALA A 36 -3.72 -2.59 -6.78
C ALA A 36 -4.58 -3.20 -5.65
N LYS A 37 -4.72 -4.53 -5.66
CA LYS A 37 -5.58 -5.28 -4.72
C LYS A 37 -4.74 -6.17 -3.81
N PHE A 38 -4.33 -5.65 -2.65
CA PHE A 38 -3.46 -6.34 -1.70
C PHE A 38 -4.21 -7.15 -0.64
N ARG A 39 -5.44 -7.61 -0.94
CA ARG A 39 -6.32 -8.19 0.08
C ARG A 39 -5.63 -9.35 0.79
N ALA A 40 -5.44 -9.19 2.10
CA ALA A 40 -4.81 -10.17 2.99
C ALA A 40 -3.34 -10.50 2.68
N PHE A 41 -2.61 -9.68 1.93
CA PHE A 41 -1.17 -9.87 1.73
C PHE A 41 -0.39 -9.56 3.01
N ASP A 42 0.78 -10.17 3.17
CA ASP A 42 1.82 -9.71 4.08
C ASP A 42 2.80 -8.79 3.35
N LEU A 43 2.76 -7.49 3.66
CA LEU A 43 3.64 -6.48 3.06
C LEU A 43 4.67 -5.94 4.06
N ARG A 44 4.91 -6.65 5.17
CA ARG A 44 5.92 -6.25 6.15
C ARG A 44 7.31 -6.28 5.51
N GLY A 45 8.05 -5.19 5.65
CA GLY A 45 9.40 -5.06 5.10
C GLY A 45 9.47 -4.72 3.60
N ALA A 46 8.33 -4.60 2.90
CA ALA A 46 8.33 -4.06 1.54
C ALA A 46 8.77 -2.60 1.54
N GLU A 47 9.71 -2.27 0.66
CA GLU A 47 10.16 -0.90 0.44
C GLU A 47 9.11 -0.16 -0.40
N LEU A 48 8.05 0.34 0.25
CA LEU A 48 6.92 1.00 -0.42
C LEU A 48 7.02 2.53 -0.52
N SER A 49 7.93 3.14 0.24
CA SER A 49 8.06 4.60 0.39
C SER A 49 8.13 5.33 -0.96
N GLY A 50 7.40 6.44 -1.12
CA GLY A 50 7.45 7.24 -2.35
C GLY A 50 6.71 6.65 -3.57
N LEU A 51 6.11 5.46 -3.48
CA LEU A 51 5.36 4.86 -4.58
C LEU A 51 3.97 5.48 -4.75
N ASP A 52 3.45 5.44 -5.98
CA ASP A 52 2.02 5.69 -6.21
C ASP A 52 1.22 4.44 -5.82
N LEU A 53 0.42 4.58 -4.77
CA LEU A 53 -0.51 3.56 -4.28
C LEU A 53 -1.97 4.01 -4.45
N SER A 54 -2.23 5.10 -5.17
CA SER A 54 -3.55 5.72 -5.25
C SER A 54 -4.62 4.72 -5.68
N GLY A 55 -5.78 4.78 -5.04
CA GLY A 55 -6.90 3.88 -5.32
C GLY A 55 -6.74 2.44 -4.84
N SER A 56 -5.59 2.05 -4.27
CA SER A 56 -5.32 0.66 -3.86
C SER A 56 -6.13 0.19 -2.65
N TYR A 57 -6.32 -1.13 -2.58
CA TYR A 57 -7.12 -1.80 -1.57
C TYR A 57 -6.25 -2.66 -0.66
N PHE A 58 -6.12 -2.25 0.59
CA PHE A 58 -5.33 -2.93 1.63
C PHE A 58 -6.21 -3.71 2.62
N LYS A 59 -7.36 -4.22 2.16
CA LYS A 59 -8.30 -4.88 3.07
C LYS A 59 -7.65 -6.09 3.74
N ASN A 60 -7.62 -6.11 5.07
CA ASN A 60 -6.98 -7.14 5.90
C ASN A 60 -5.46 -7.33 5.65
N THR A 61 -4.78 -6.42 4.94
CA THR A 61 -3.34 -6.50 4.65
C THR A 61 -2.51 -6.26 5.91
N ASP A 62 -1.38 -6.96 6.04
CA ASP A 62 -0.40 -6.69 7.10
C ASP A 62 0.62 -5.64 6.64
N LEU A 63 0.51 -4.43 7.19
CA LEU A 63 1.40 -3.31 6.90
C LEU A 63 2.27 -2.95 8.11
N ARG A 64 2.34 -3.79 9.16
CA ARG A 64 3.01 -3.42 10.42
C ARG A 64 4.46 -3.00 10.17
N GLY A 65 4.82 -1.81 10.64
CA GLY A 65 6.17 -1.24 10.47
C GLY A 65 6.50 -0.72 9.07
N ALA A 66 5.57 -0.76 8.11
CA ALA A 66 5.82 -0.27 6.76
C ALA A 66 6.04 1.25 6.74
N ASP A 67 6.96 1.70 5.89
CA ASP A 67 7.16 3.12 5.62
C ASP A 67 6.38 3.53 4.36
N LEU A 68 5.29 4.26 4.57
CA LEU A 68 4.44 4.81 3.51
C LEU A 68 4.68 6.32 3.31
N ARG A 69 5.71 6.90 3.92
CA ARG A 69 6.03 8.32 3.71
C ARG A 69 6.34 8.57 2.24
N GLY A 70 5.86 9.70 1.74
CA GLY A 70 5.98 10.08 0.33
C GLY A 70 5.11 9.29 -0.64
N CYS A 71 4.38 8.25 -0.20
CA CYS A 71 3.44 7.56 -1.07
C CYS A 71 2.23 8.44 -1.37
N ASN A 72 1.70 8.34 -2.60
CA ASN A 72 0.36 8.81 -2.89
C ASN A 72 -0.66 7.74 -2.44
N LEU A 73 -1.46 8.07 -1.42
CA LEU A 73 -2.49 7.20 -0.86
C LEU A 73 -3.92 7.71 -1.17
N ASP A 74 -4.07 8.67 -2.09
CA ASP A 74 -5.39 9.23 -2.39
C ASP A 74 -6.31 8.15 -2.96
N GLY A 75 -7.52 8.04 -2.43
CA GLY A 75 -8.49 7.04 -2.86
C GLY A 75 -8.24 5.61 -2.34
N CYS A 76 -7.18 5.36 -1.56
CA CYS A 76 -6.91 4.04 -0.98
C CYS A 76 -7.92 3.62 0.09
N SER A 77 -8.09 2.33 0.33
CA SER A 77 -8.86 1.81 1.47
C SER A 77 -8.00 0.93 2.36
N LEU A 78 -7.97 1.24 3.67
CA LEU A 78 -7.23 0.49 4.70
C LEU A 78 -8.11 -0.45 5.53
N LEU A 79 -9.33 -0.76 5.07
CA LEU A 79 -10.32 -1.49 5.88
C LEU A 79 -9.72 -2.74 6.56
N ASN A 80 -9.69 -2.75 7.89
CA ASN A 80 -9.14 -3.83 8.73
C ASN A 80 -7.66 -4.17 8.49
N ALA A 81 -6.87 -3.30 7.84
CA ALA A 81 -5.43 -3.50 7.71
C ALA A 81 -4.73 -3.48 9.09
N LYS A 82 -3.64 -4.23 9.24
CA LYS A 82 -2.79 -4.15 10.45
C LYS A 82 -1.77 -3.05 10.26
N ILE A 83 -1.96 -1.92 10.94
CA ILE A 83 -1.16 -0.70 10.72
C ILE A 83 -0.26 -0.28 11.90
N SER A 84 -0.04 -1.17 12.87
CA SER A 84 0.82 -0.85 14.02
C SER A 84 2.23 -0.47 13.55
N GLY A 85 2.71 0.71 13.94
CA GLY A 85 4.04 1.21 13.58
C GLY A 85 4.21 1.65 12.13
N VAL A 86 3.12 1.81 11.36
CA VAL A 86 3.19 2.37 10.00
C VAL A 86 3.58 3.85 10.06
N TYR A 87 4.54 4.24 9.22
CA TYR A 87 4.84 5.65 8.97
C TYR A 87 3.97 6.16 7.83
N PHE A 88 2.87 6.85 8.15
CA PHE A 88 1.99 7.45 7.15
C PHE A 88 2.55 8.77 6.61
N PRO A 89 2.15 9.20 5.40
CA PRO A 89 2.38 10.56 4.92
C PRO A 89 1.80 11.60 5.91
N PRO A 90 2.51 12.71 6.17
CA PRO A 90 2.04 13.76 7.08
C PRO A 90 0.75 14.46 6.60
N GLU A 91 0.41 14.33 5.32
CA GLU A 91 -0.81 14.86 4.71
C GLU A 91 -2.08 14.13 5.14
N LEU A 92 -1.96 12.94 5.74
CA LEU A 92 -3.07 12.18 6.30
C LEU A 92 -3.24 12.46 7.80
N SER A 93 -4.45 12.84 8.20
CA SER A 93 -4.78 12.95 9.62
C SER A 93 -5.03 11.57 10.23
N ALA A 94 -4.80 11.45 11.54
CA ALA A 94 -5.16 10.25 12.29
C ALA A 94 -6.66 9.90 12.18
N GLU A 95 -7.53 10.91 12.05
CA GLU A 95 -8.96 10.73 11.84
C GLU A 95 -9.26 10.08 10.48
N GLU A 96 -8.63 10.56 9.41
CA GLU A 96 -8.81 10.01 8.05
C GLU A 96 -8.34 8.56 7.99
N ILE A 97 -7.17 8.26 8.58
CA ILE A 97 -6.65 6.91 8.71
C ILE A 97 -7.63 6.01 9.49
N LYS A 98 -8.16 6.50 10.63
CA LYS A 98 -9.11 5.74 11.46
C LYS A 98 -10.43 5.49 10.74
N LEU A 99 -10.95 6.46 10.01
CA LEU A 99 -12.17 6.31 9.21
C LEU A 99 -11.97 5.26 8.12
N SER A 100 -10.86 5.30 7.39
CA SER A 100 -10.58 4.29 6.36
C SER A 100 -10.38 2.90 6.96
N LEU A 101 -9.64 2.80 8.06
CA LEU A 101 -9.37 1.54 8.75
C LEU A 101 -10.64 0.86 9.28
N THR A 102 -11.58 1.63 9.84
CA THR A 102 -12.75 1.08 10.55
C THR A 102 -14.03 1.08 9.72
N GLN A 103 -14.21 2.08 8.86
CA GLN A 103 -15.42 2.26 8.04
C GLN A 103 -15.18 1.91 6.57
N GLY A 104 -13.93 1.72 6.16
CA GLY A 104 -13.58 1.40 4.78
C GLY A 104 -13.74 2.58 3.82
N THR A 105 -13.85 3.81 4.34
CA THR A 105 -13.82 5.02 3.51
C THR A 105 -12.53 5.07 2.70
N ARG A 106 -12.60 5.69 1.52
CA ARG A 106 -11.40 5.96 0.73
C ARG A 106 -10.69 7.17 1.32
N LEU A 107 -9.38 7.03 1.54
CA LEU A 107 -8.51 8.08 2.05
C LEU A 107 -8.55 9.30 1.15
N ARG A 108 -8.49 10.47 1.77
CA ARG A 108 -8.30 11.77 1.09
C ARG A 108 -7.09 12.46 1.67
N MET A 109 -6.07 12.67 0.83
CA MET A 109 -4.89 13.40 1.27
C MET A 109 -5.16 14.90 1.28
N LYS A 110 -4.66 15.60 2.29
CA LYS A 110 -4.68 17.06 2.29
C LYS A 110 -3.71 17.56 1.22
N ARG A 111 -4.16 18.57 0.47
CA ARG A 111 -3.35 19.25 -0.55
C ARG A 111 -2.72 20.51 0.04
#